data_AF-A0A9D7I5X9-F1
#
_entry.id   AF-A0A9D7I5X9-F1
#
_cell.length_a   1.000
_cell.length_b   1.000
_cell.length_c   1.000
_cell.angle_alpha   90.00
_cell.angle_beta   90.00
_cell.angle_gamma   90.00
#
_symmetry.space_group_name_H-M   'P 1'
#
loop_
_entity.id
_entity.type
_entity.pdbx_description
1 polymer ?
#
loop_
_entity_poly.entity_id
_entity_poly.type
_entity_poly.pdbx_seq_one_letter_code
_entity_poly.pdbx_strand_id
1 'polypeptide(L)'
;MPNARFQYYFSRFKSVSVNYSTSTNQPSMAQLQPVPDNSNSLNMTRRKPDLKQEYTHAIQTRVNLINPYKNKNLFFFTNMQSTQNKIVNNDSINQEGIKRTRPVNVNGVYNLNSQLSYSMPARF
;
A
#
# COMPACT_ATOMS: atom_id res chain seq x y z
N MET A 1 -3.03 -16.36 -1.12
CA MET A 1 -2.90 -15.17 -0.24
C MET A 1 -4.03 -15.18 0.77
N PRO A 2 -3.76 -15.09 2.08
CA PRO A 2 -4.80 -15.05 3.10
C PRO A 2 -5.63 -13.77 3.04
N ASN A 3 -6.93 -13.93 3.22
CA ASN A 3 -7.91 -12.86 3.36
C ASN A 3 -8.80 -13.18 4.57
N ALA A 4 -9.15 -12.15 5.34
CA ALA A 4 -10.11 -12.25 6.43
C ALA A 4 -11.12 -11.11 6.29
N ARG A 5 -12.40 -11.42 6.48
CA ARG A 5 -13.48 -10.44 6.44
C ARG A 5 -14.30 -10.57 7.69
N PHE A 6 -14.37 -9.50 8.45
CA PHE A 6 -15.25 -9.34 9.58
C PHE A 6 -16.32 -8.32 9.25
N GLN A 7 -17.59 -8.68 9.44
CA GLN A 7 -18.70 -7.76 9.21
C GLN A 7 -19.74 -7.95 10.32
N TYR A 8 -20.09 -6.84 10.95
CA TYR A 8 -21.04 -6.82 12.04
C TYR A 8 -22.09 -5.73 11.81
N TYR A 9 -23.36 -6.12 12.00
CA TYR A 9 -24.51 -5.23 11.89
C TYR A 9 -25.11 -5.04 13.28
N PHE A 10 -24.88 -3.86 13.88
CA PHE A 10 -25.55 -3.49 15.14
C PHE A 10 -27.05 -3.28 14.92
N SER A 11 -27.41 -2.77 13.74
CA SER A 11 -28.78 -2.67 13.26
C SER A 11 -28.77 -2.53 11.73
N ARG A 12 -29.95 -2.48 11.09
CA ARG A 12 -30.06 -2.20 9.65
C ARG A 12 -29.41 -0.87 9.21
N PHE A 13 -29.19 0.06 10.15
CA PHE A 13 -28.61 1.39 9.88
C PHE A 13 -27.19 1.57 10.45
N LYS A 14 -26.68 0.60 11.21
CA LYS A 14 -25.37 0.68 11.87
C LYS A 14 -24.58 -0.57 11.55
N SER A 15 -23.52 -0.42 10.76
CA SER A 15 -22.65 -1.52 10.36
C SER A 15 -21.18 -1.16 10.49
N VAL A 16 -20.37 -2.17 10.79
CA VAL A 16 -18.92 -2.12 10.79
C VAL A 16 -18.43 -3.30 9.98
N SER A 17 -17.48 -3.05 9.08
CA SER A 17 -16.78 -4.09 8.35
C SER A 17 -15.29 -3.83 8.36
N VAL A 18 -14.52 -4.87 8.63
CA VAL A 18 -13.06 -4.87 8.56
C VAL A 18 -12.67 -5.97 7.59
N ASN A 19 -11.95 -5.60 6.55
CA ASN A 19 -11.39 -6.52 5.58
C ASN A 19 -9.87 -6.48 5.74
N TYR A 20 -9.27 -7.65 5.88
CA TYR A 20 -7.84 -7.85 5.82
C TYR A 20 -7.51 -8.68 4.59
N SER A 21 -6.60 -8.19 3.77
CA SER A 21 -6.11 -8.91 2.60
C SER A 21 -4.61 -8.81 2.53
N THR A 22 -3.98 -9.83 2.00
CA THR A 22 -2.55 -9.81 1.70
C THR A 22 -2.35 -9.94 0.20
N SER A 23 -1.34 -9.26 -0.31
CA SER A 23 -0.91 -9.40 -1.70
C SER A 23 0.60 -9.54 -1.76
N THR A 24 1.08 -10.35 -2.69
CA THR A 24 2.51 -10.51 -2.91
C THR A 24 2.86 -10.05 -4.33
N ASN A 25 3.77 -9.10 -4.46
CA ASN A 25 4.27 -8.68 -5.76
C ASN A 25 5.60 -9.38 -6.00
N GLN A 26 5.60 -10.32 -6.94
CA GLN A 26 6.82 -10.99 -7.38
C GLN A 26 7.66 -10.03 -8.24
N PRO A 27 8.98 -9.92 -8.02
CA PRO A 27 9.84 -9.13 -8.89
C PRO A 27 9.69 -9.58 -10.34
N SER A 28 9.66 -8.62 -11.27
CA SER A 28 9.46 -8.93 -12.69
C SER A 28 10.69 -9.64 -13.27
N MET A 29 10.49 -10.52 -14.27
CA MET A 29 11.59 -11.26 -14.93
C MET A 29 12.70 -10.36 -15.50
N ALA A 30 12.40 -9.10 -15.83
CA ALA A 30 13.39 -8.09 -16.25
C ALA A 30 14.39 -7.72 -15.13
N GLN A 31 14.05 -7.95 -13.87
CA GLN A 31 14.94 -7.81 -12.72
C GLN A 31 15.76 -9.09 -12.42
N LEU A 32 15.36 -10.23 -13.01
CA LEU A 32 15.99 -11.55 -12.84
C LEU A 32 16.90 -11.97 -14.01
N GLN A 33 16.77 -11.35 -15.19
CA GLN A 33 17.67 -11.65 -16.31
C GLN A 33 19.07 -11.08 -16.09
N PRO A 34 20.13 -11.92 -16.18
CA PRO A 34 21.53 -11.55 -16.01
C PRO A 34 22.11 -11.00 -17.32
N VAL A 35 21.35 -10.19 -18.07
CA VAL A 35 21.87 -9.50 -19.25
C VAL A 35 22.21 -8.07 -18.83
N PRO A 36 23.50 -7.72 -18.69
CA PRO A 36 23.92 -6.35 -18.44
C PRO A 36 23.54 -5.51 -19.67
N ASP A 37 22.61 -4.59 -19.49
CA ASP A 37 22.35 -3.57 -20.50
C ASP A 37 23.41 -2.47 -20.35
N ASN A 38 24.48 -2.58 -21.16
CA ASN A 38 25.59 -1.63 -21.22
C ASN A 38 25.33 -0.50 -22.24
N SER A 39 24.07 -0.22 -22.58
CA SER A 39 23.73 0.80 -23.58
C SER A 39 24.06 2.24 -23.16
N ASN A 40 24.46 2.48 -21.91
CA ASN A 40 24.83 3.82 -21.42
C ASN A 40 25.95 3.75 -20.37
N SER A 41 27.16 4.16 -20.75
CA SER A 41 28.40 4.07 -19.93
C SER A 41 28.34 4.84 -18.59
N LEU A 42 27.40 5.77 -18.42
CA LEU A 42 27.20 6.58 -17.20
C LEU A 42 26.22 5.98 -16.17
N ASN A 43 25.54 4.87 -16.48
CA ASN A 43 24.53 4.26 -15.61
C ASN A 43 24.80 2.76 -15.37
N MET A 44 25.73 2.44 -14.46
CA MET A 44 25.98 1.06 -14.05
C MET A 44 24.90 0.58 -13.06
N THR A 45 23.92 -0.17 -13.56
CA THR A 45 22.90 -0.84 -12.73
C THR A 45 23.42 -2.19 -12.24
N ARG A 46 23.86 -2.27 -10.98
CA ARG A 46 24.35 -3.54 -10.38
C ARG A 46 23.14 -4.31 -9.84
N ARG A 47 22.61 -5.28 -10.61
CA ARG A 47 21.47 -6.13 -10.22
C ARG A 47 21.87 -7.15 -9.14
N LYS A 48 21.02 -7.35 -8.12
CA LYS A 48 21.22 -8.24 -6.96
C LYS A 48 20.35 -9.50 -7.17
N PRO A 49 20.92 -10.72 -7.27
CA PRO A 49 20.16 -11.95 -7.50
C PRO A 49 19.18 -12.36 -6.39
N ASP A 50 19.29 -11.76 -5.19
CA ASP A 50 18.56 -12.19 -3.98
C ASP A 50 17.39 -11.26 -3.58
N LEU A 51 16.73 -10.59 -4.54
CA LEU A 51 15.58 -9.73 -4.23
C LEU A 51 14.42 -10.57 -3.70
N LYS A 52 14.01 -10.30 -2.45
CA LYS A 52 12.85 -10.94 -1.83
C LYS A 52 11.56 -10.41 -2.47
N GLN A 53 10.56 -11.29 -2.58
CA GLN A 53 9.21 -10.92 -2.98
C GLN A 53 8.63 -9.85 -2.05
N GLU A 54 7.96 -8.84 -2.63
CA GLU A 54 7.26 -7.83 -1.85
C GLU A 54 6.01 -8.45 -1.21
N TYR A 55 5.81 -8.23 0.08
CA TYR A 55 4.63 -8.72 0.79
C TYR A 55 3.85 -7.54 1.35
N THR A 56 2.64 -7.32 0.83
CA THR A 56 1.77 -6.22 1.24
C THR A 56 0.61 -6.74 2.08
N HIS A 57 0.40 -6.14 3.23
CA HIS A 57 -0.77 -6.30 4.07
C HIS A 57 -1.68 -5.09 3.86
N ALA A 58 -2.97 -5.30 3.65
CA ALA A 58 -3.96 -4.24 3.55
C ALA A 58 -5.09 -4.50 4.55
N ILE A 59 -5.38 -3.51 5.39
CA ILE A 59 -6.52 -3.47 6.31
C ILE A 59 -7.44 -2.35 5.85
N GLN A 60 -8.67 -2.72 5.52
CA GLN A 60 -9.72 -1.78 5.16
C GLN A 60 -10.84 -1.84 6.19
N THR A 61 -11.09 -0.75 6.88
CA THR A 61 -12.19 -0.63 7.84
C THR A 61 -13.21 0.35 7.29
N ARG A 62 -14.48 -0.02 7.36
CA ARG A 62 -15.63 0.80 6.99
C ARG A 62 -16.66 0.76 8.11
N VAL A 63 -17.12 1.93 8.50
CA VAL A 63 -18.13 2.14 9.53
C VAL A 63 -19.22 3.00 8.93
N ASN A 64 -20.46 2.52 8.96
CA ASN A 64 -21.63 3.25 8.51
C ASN A 64 -22.60 3.38 9.69
N LEU A 65 -22.83 4.60 10.15
CA LEU A 65 -23.78 4.90 11.22
C LEU A 65 -24.82 5.89 10.69
N ILE A 66 -26.01 5.36 10.40
CA ILE A 66 -27.14 6.14 9.90
C ILE A 66 -28.18 6.23 11.03
N ASN A 67 -28.71 7.43 11.25
CA ASN A 67 -29.83 7.68 12.15
C ASN A 67 -30.93 8.40 11.37
N PRO A 68 -31.91 7.65 10.82
CA PRO A 68 -32.97 8.24 9.99
C PRO A 68 -33.88 9.16 10.79
N TYR A 69 -34.14 8.86 12.06
CA TYR A 69 -35.01 9.69 12.92
C TYR A 69 -34.44 11.08 13.20
N LYS A 70 -33.11 11.20 13.21
CA LYS A 70 -32.42 12.48 13.44
C LYS A 70 -31.83 13.06 12.14
N ASN A 71 -32.03 12.40 11.00
CA ASN A 71 -31.37 12.70 9.72
C ASN A 71 -29.84 12.88 9.85
N LYS A 72 -29.19 12.08 10.72
CA LYS A 72 -27.76 12.15 10.96
C LYS A 72 -27.05 10.95 10.35
N ASN A 73 -25.98 11.19 9.61
CA ASN A 73 -25.17 10.14 9.00
C ASN A 73 -23.70 10.34 9.37
N LEU A 74 -23.03 9.24 9.71
CA LEU A 74 -21.59 9.20 9.89
C LEU A 74 -21.04 8.02 9.08
N PHE A 75 -20.13 8.33 8.18
CA PHE A 75 -19.38 7.35 7.41
C PHE A 75 -17.91 7.52 7.75
N PHE A 76 -17.27 6.43 8.13
CA PHE A 76 -15.83 6.39 8.32
C PHE A 76 -15.25 5.25 7.50
N PHE A 77 -14.21 5.56 6.75
CA PHE A 77 -13.48 4.63 5.93
C PHE A 77 -11.99 4.82 6.21
N THR A 78 -11.28 3.73 6.42
CA THR A 78 -9.82 3.77 6.49
C THR A 78 -9.23 2.59 5.75
N ASN A 79 -8.12 2.82 5.07
CA ASN A 79 -7.34 1.85 4.33
C ASN A 79 -5.88 2.03 4.74
N MET A 80 -5.37 1.03 5.45
CA MET A 80 -3.99 0.96 5.88
C MET A 80 -3.27 -0.14 5.11
N GLN A 81 -2.13 0.18 4.53
CA GLN A 81 -1.30 -0.76 3.79
C GLN A 81 0.11 -0.76 4.36
N SER A 82 0.69 -1.93 4.54
CA SER A 82 2.08 -2.11 4.94
C SER A 82 2.76 -3.04 3.94
N THR A 83 3.80 -2.54 3.28
CA THR A 83 4.58 -3.33 2.32
C THR A 83 5.94 -3.65 2.93
N GLN A 84 6.20 -4.94 3.08
CA GLN A 84 7.50 -5.49 3.46
C GLN A 84 8.31 -5.82 2.21
N ASN A 85 9.64 -5.71 2.34
CA ASN A 85 10.62 -5.95 1.29
C ASN A 85 10.38 -5.13 0.00
N LYS A 86 9.84 -3.91 0.11
CA LYS A 86 9.57 -3.06 -1.06
C LYS A 86 10.85 -2.84 -1.85
N ILE A 87 10.82 -3.09 -3.15
CA ILE A 87 11.97 -2.93 -4.05
C ILE A 87 12.05 -1.46 -4.44
N VAL A 88 13.07 -0.76 -3.93
CA VAL A 88 13.32 0.65 -4.22
C VAL A 88 14.68 0.78 -4.92
N ASN A 89 14.74 1.62 -5.95
CA ASN A 89 15.98 1.96 -6.62
C ASN A 89 16.76 2.97 -5.79
N ASN A 90 17.93 2.58 -5.30
CA ASN A 90 18.86 3.46 -4.63
C ASN A 90 19.87 4.02 -5.66
N ASP A 91 19.83 5.33 -5.87
CA ASP A 91 20.73 6.04 -6.78
C ASP A 91 21.87 6.68 -5.99
N SER A 92 23.10 6.20 -6.20
CA SER A 92 24.32 6.82 -5.63
C SER A 92 25.15 7.44 -6.74
N ILE A 93 25.57 8.71 -6.57
CA ILE A 93 26.43 9.44 -7.51
C ILE A 93 27.85 9.47 -6.94
N ASN A 94 28.85 9.03 -7.70
CA ASN A 94 30.26 9.14 -7.33
C ASN A 94 30.80 10.57 -7.57
N GLN A 95 31.96 10.91 -6.98
CA GLN A 95 32.64 12.21 -7.19
C GLN A 95 33.00 12.50 -8.67
N GLU A 96 32.97 11.48 -9.53
CA GLU A 96 33.18 11.57 -10.99
C GLU A 96 31.88 11.76 -11.79
N GLY A 97 30.73 11.96 -11.14
CA GLY A 97 29.43 12.20 -11.81
C GLY A 97 28.73 10.94 -12.33
N ILE A 98 29.31 9.75 -12.11
CA ILE A 98 28.72 8.46 -12.52
C ILE A 98 27.57 8.10 -11.59
N LYS A 99 26.38 7.85 -12.15
CA LYS A 99 25.18 7.43 -11.42
C LYS A 99 25.14 5.90 -11.34
N ARG A 100 25.06 5.37 -10.12
CA ARG A 100 24.91 3.93 -9.84
C ARG A 100 23.54 3.69 -9.23
N THR A 101 22.64 3.07 -10.00
CA THR A 101 21.32 2.64 -9.53
C THR A 101 21.39 1.20 -9.05
N ARG A 102 20.93 0.93 -7.82
CA ARG A 102 20.85 -0.42 -7.26
C ARG A 102 19.48 -0.67 -6.63
N PRO A 103 18.72 -1.69 -7.06
CA PRO A 103 17.49 -2.08 -6.38
C PRO A 103 17.84 -2.68 -5.00
N VAL A 104 17.21 -2.18 -3.95
CA VAL A 104 17.34 -2.68 -2.57
C VAL A 104 15.96 -2.95 -1.98
N ASN A 105 15.82 -4.03 -1.20
CA ASN A 105 14.61 -4.28 -0.43
C ASN A 105 14.60 -3.35 0.80
N VAL A 106 13.63 -2.46 0.88
CA VAL A 106 13.41 -1.56 2.01
C VAL A 106 12.17 -2.02 2.77
N ASN A 107 12.29 -2.07 4.10
CA ASN A 107 11.16 -2.30 4.99
C ASN A 107 10.65 -0.96 5.54
N GLY A 108 9.40 -0.95 6.02
CA GLY A 108 8.83 0.23 6.68
C GLY A 108 8.05 1.15 5.75
N VAL A 109 7.52 0.63 4.65
CA VAL A 109 6.62 1.39 3.78
C VAL A 109 5.20 1.18 4.27
N TYR A 110 4.61 2.26 4.78
CA TYR A 110 3.24 2.30 5.27
C TYR A 110 2.45 3.36 4.53
N ASN A 111 1.24 3.03 4.11
CA ASN A 111 0.29 3.98 3.56
C ASN A 111 -0.97 3.95 4.41
N LEU A 112 -1.47 5.12 4.81
CA LEU A 112 -2.71 5.26 5.56
C LEU A 112 -3.59 6.28 4.84
N ASN A 113 -4.78 5.86 4.45
CA ASN A 113 -5.79 6.72 3.85
C ASN A 113 -7.06 6.62 4.68
N SER A 114 -7.55 7.73 5.19
CA SER A 114 -8.74 7.76 6.03
C SER A 114 -9.68 8.87 5.57
N GLN A 115 -10.97 8.57 5.54
CA GLN A 115 -12.05 9.48 5.19
C GLN A 115 -13.12 9.41 6.28
N LEU A 116 -13.54 10.58 6.75
CA LEU A 116 -14.66 10.74 7.67
C LEU A 116 -15.65 11.71 7.03
N SER A 117 -16.91 11.30 6.97
CA SER A 117 -18.02 12.13 6.52
C SER A 117 -19.10 12.13 7.58
N TYR A 118 -19.52 13.33 8.00
CA TYR A 118 -20.61 13.52 8.94
C TYR A 118 -21.62 14.49 8.33
N SER A 119 -22.89 14.10 8.36
CA SER A 119 -24.01 14.87 7.82
C SER A 119 -25.10 14.99 8.86
N MET A 120 -25.68 16.19 8.98
CA MET A 120 -26.77 16.50 9.88
C MET A 120 -27.68 17.56 9.23
N PRO A 121 -28.98 17.60 9.57
CA PRO A 121 -29.89 18.57 8.98
C PRO A 121 -29.53 19.99 9.44
N ALA A 122 -29.62 20.95 8.53
CA ALA A 122 -29.56 22.37 8.87
C ALA A 122 -30.81 22.73 9.70
N ARG A 123 -30.59 23.46 10.78
CA ARG A 123 -31.67 24.09 11.54
C ARG A 123 -31.77 25.53 11.05
N PHE A 124 -32.89 25.88 10.40
CA PHE A 124 -33.31 27.25 10.15
C PHE A 124 -34.40 27.62 11.14
#